data_AF-A0A183L222-F1
#
_entry.id   AF-A0A183L222-F1
#
_cell.length_a   1.000
_cell.length_b   1.000
_cell.length_c   1.000
_cell.angle_alpha   90.00
_cell.angle_beta   90.00
_cell.angle_gamma   90.00
#
_symmetry.space_group_name_H-M   'P 1'
#
loop_
_entity.id
_entity.type
_entity.pdbx_description
1 polymer ?
#
loop_
_entity_poly.entity_id
_entity_poly.type
_entity_poly.pdbx_seq_one_letter_code
_entity_poly.pdbx_strand_id
1 'polypeptide(L)' 'MAIRQIRSGKAAGPDNIPAEALKSDIEVTTNMLHLLFKKILEEGQLPMDWKEGHLIKISKKGDLSKC' A
#
# COMPACT_ATOMS: atom_id res chain seq x y z
N MET A 1 1.71 -1.75 17.13
CA MET A 1 1.22 -0.99 15.96
C MET A 1 1.53 -1.75 14.68
N ALA A 2 0.54 -1.91 13.81
CA ALA A 2 0.67 -2.65 12.55
C ALA A 2 1.75 -2.06 11.62
N ILE A 3 1.89 -0.73 11.57
CA ILE A 3 2.89 -0.03 10.74
C ILE A 3 4.33 -0.52 11.01
N ARG A 4 4.67 -0.80 12.27
CA ARG A 4 6.01 -1.31 12.64
C ARG A 4 6.30 -2.70 12.07
N GLN A 5 5.26 -3.49 11.80
CA GLN A 5 5.37 -4.86 11.30
C GLN A 5 5.43 -4.93 9.76
N ILE A 6 5.16 -3.83 9.06
CA ILE A 6 5.30 -3.76 7.59
C ILE A 6 6.75 -4.09 7.22
N ARG A 7 6.98 -4.86 6.15
CA ARG A 7 8.34 -5.18 5.69
C ARG A 7 8.91 -4.05 4.85
N SER A 8 10.14 -3.65 5.15
CA SER A 8 10.91 -2.71 4.33
C SER A 8 11.50 -3.39 3.08
N GLY A 9 11.90 -2.59 2.09
CA GLY A 9 12.50 -3.07 0.84
C GLY A 9 11.51 -3.80 -0.08
N LYS A 10 10.22 -3.52 0.05
CA LYS A 10 9.18 -3.98 -0.89
C LYS A 10 8.89 -2.89 -1.91
N ALA A 11 8.48 -3.29 -3.11
CA ALA A 11 8.03 -2.35 -4.12
C ALA A 11 6.82 -1.56 -3.60
N ALA A 12 6.78 -0.26 -3.89
CA ALA A 12 5.62 0.57 -3.60
C ALA A 12 4.40 0.08 -4.39
N GLY A 13 3.21 0.37 -3.87
CA GLY A 13 1.97 0.14 -4.59
C GLY A 13 1.81 1.12 -5.76
N PRO A 14 0.66 1.07 -6.46
CA PRO A 14 0.31 2.05 -7.51
C PRO A 14 0.30 3.51 -7.01
N ASP A 15 0.13 3.71 -5.71
CA ASP A 15 0.21 5.01 -5.03
C ASP A 15 1.64 5.58 -4.96
N ASN A 16 2.65 4.78 -5.31
CA ASN A 16 4.08 5.09 -5.20
C ASN A 16 4.53 5.40 -3.74
N ILE A 17 3.78 4.95 -2.73
CA ILE A 17 4.12 5.16 -1.32
C ILE A 17 4.94 3.96 -0.82
N PRO A 18 6.23 4.13 -0.51
CA PRO A 18 7.05 3.05 0.02
C PRO A 18 6.73 2.77 1.49
N ALA A 19 7.00 1.54 1.94
CA ALA A 19 6.83 1.13 3.34
C ALA A 19 7.66 1.99 4.31
N GLU A 20 8.81 2.49 3.85
CA GLU A 20 9.72 3.37 4.57
C GLU A 20 9.07 4.73 4.88
N ALA A 21 8.24 5.27 3.97
CA ALA A 21 7.53 6.51 4.20
C ALA A 21 6.48 6.36 5.31
N LEU A 22 5.78 5.22 5.35
CA LEU A 22 4.81 4.94 6.43
C LEU A 22 5.49 4.78 7.79
N LYS A 23 6.78 4.43 7.80
CA LYS A 23 7.57 4.22 9.02
C LYS A 23 8.38 5.43 9.45
N SER A 24 8.56 6.45 8.61
CA SER A 24 9.41 7.60 8.90
C SER A 24 8.87 8.41 10.09
N ASP A 25 7.56 8.61 10.11
CA ASP A 25 6.83 9.20 11.23
C ASP A 25 5.58 8.38 11.53
N ILE A 26 5.72 7.47 12.50
CA ILE A 26 4.65 6.54 12.88
C ILE A 26 3.49 7.29 13.53
N GLU A 27 3.74 8.35 14.30
CA GLU A 27 2.70 9.06 15.01
C GLU A 27 1.82 9.85 14.04
N VAL A 28 2.45 10.63 13.16
CA VAL A 28 1.74 11.40 12.12
C VAL A 28 0.97 10.46 11.18
N THR A 29 1.62 9.39 10.71
CA THR A 29 0.98 8.41 9.81
C THR A 29 -0.20 7.71 10.50
N THR A 30 -0.07 7.35 11.78
CA THR A 30 -1.17 6.73 12.54
C THR A 30 -2.35 7.68 12.68
N ASN A 31 -2.10 8.95 13.04
CA ASN A 31 -3.15 9.95 13.22
C ASN A 31 -3.89 10.24 11.90
N MET A 32 -3.17 10.37 10.79
CA MET A 32 -3.76 10.54 9.46
C MET A 32 -4.63 9.35 9.05
N LEU A 33 -4.10 8.13 9.17
CA LEU A 33 -4.84 6.91 8.81
C LEU A 33 -6.09 6.72 9.68
N HIS A 34 -5.99 7.02 10.99
CA HIS A 34 -7.12 6.94 11.89
C HIS A 34 -8.26 7.89 11.48
N LEU A 35 -7.93 9.14 11.18
CA LEU A 35 -8.91 10.13 10.70
C LEU A 35 -9.56 9.69 9.39
N LEU A 36 -8.75 9.20 8.44
CA LEU A 36 -9.23 8.72 7.14
C LEU A 36 -10.19 7.54 7.28
N PHE A 37 -9.83 6.52 8.06
CA PHE A 37 -10.69 5.35 8.26
C PHE A 37 -11.98 5.69 9.02
N LYS A 38 -11.91 6.61 9.98
CA LYS A 38 -13.11 7.12 10.66
C LYS A 38 -14.07 7.76 9.66
N LYS A 39 -13.57 8.64 8.78
CA LYS A 39 -14.37 9.28 7.74
C LYS A 39 -15.01 8.26 6.78
N ILE A 40 -14.24 7.27 6.32
CA ILE A 40 -14.74 6.19 5.46
C ILE A 40 -15.86 5.41 6.17
N LEU A 41 -15.72 5.13 7.46
CA LEU A 41 -16.73 4.42 8.25
C LEU A 41 -18.01 5.25 8.42
N GLU A 42 -17.88 6.54 8.71
CA GLU A 42 -19.01 7.46 8.91
C GLU A 42 -19.79 7.71 7.61
N GLU A 43 -19.09 7.86 6.48
CA GLU A 43 -19.70 8.08 5.16
C GLU A 43 -20.28 6.78 4.58
N GLY A 44 -19.78 5.62 5.02
CA GLY A 44 -20.18 4.31 4.49
C GLY A 44 -19.76 4.08 3.03
N GLN A 45 -18.87 4.90 2.50
CA GLN A 45 -18.41 4.85 1.11
C GLN A 45 -16.94 4.43 1.05
N LEU A 46 -16.67 3.38 0.29
CA LEU A 46 -15.31 2.93 0.01
C LEU A 46 -14.72 3.68 -1.19
N PRO A 47 -13.43 4.06 -1.15
CA PRO A 47 -12.74 4.57 -2.33
C PRO A 47 -12.85 3.57 -3.49
N MET A 48 -13.18 4.06 -4.68
CA MET A 48 -13.31 3.21 -5.86
C MET A 48 -12.00 2.52 -6.23
N ASP A 49 -10.87 3.19 -5.98
CA ASP A 49 -9.51 2.69 -6.21
C ASP A 49 -9.23 1.39 -5.43
N TRP A 50 -9.92 1.13 -4.31
CA TRP A 50 -9.75 -0.12 -3.56
C TRP A 50 -10.34 -1.34 -4.28
N LYS A 51 -11.18 -1.12 -5.29
CA LYS A 51 -11.71 -2.18 -6.16
C LYS A 51 -10.78 -2.46 -7.34
N GLU A 52 -9.76 -1.63 -7.55
CA GLU A 52 -8.82 -1.75 -8.65
C GLU A 52 -7.57 -2.55 -8.22
N GLY A 53 -7.21 -3.55 -9.02
CA GLY A 53 -6.02 -4.37 -8.80
C GLY A 53 -5.02 -4.20 -9.93
N HIS A 54 -3.79 -3.81 -9.61
CA HIS A 54 -2.70 -3.71 -10.58
C HIS A 54 -1.91 -5.02 -10.65
N LEU A 55 -1.86 -5.64 -11.84
CA LEU A 55 -1.13 -6.88 -12.11
C LEU A 55 0.15 -6.58 -12.89
N ILE A 56 1.30 -6.79 -12.25
CA ILE A 56 2.61 -6.67 -12.90
C ILE A 56 3.17 -8.06 -13.15
N LYS A 57 3.38 -8.41 -14.43
CA LYS A 57 4.03 -9.66 -14.81
C LYS A 57 5.53 -9.54 -14.54
N ILE A 58 6.06 -10.41 -13.67
CA ILE A 58 7.50 -10.56 -13.44
C ILE A 58 7.93 -11.88 -14.08
N SER A 59 8.85 -11.82 -15.04
CA SER A 59 9.40 -13.05 -15.64
C SER A 59 10.18 -13.83 -14.57
N LYS A 60 9.99 -15.15 -14.55
CA LYS A 60 10.85 -16.01 -13.72
C LYS A 60 12.24 -16.05 -14.33
N LYS A 61 13.25 -16.24 -13.48
CA LYS A 61 14.63 -16.44 -13.92
C LYS A 61 14.70 -17.71 -14.80
N GLY A 62 15.03 -17.56 -16.08
CA GLY A 62 15.02 -18.61 -17.11
C GLY A 62 15.09 -18.04 -18.54
N ASP A 63 14.88 -18.89 -19.55
CA ASP A 63 14.86 -18.47 -20.95
C ASP A 63 13.64 -17.57 -21.24
N LEU A 64 13.92 -16.36 -21.73
CA LEU A 64 12.95 -15.29 -21.99
C LEU A 64 12.24 -15.46 -23.35
N SER A 65 12.61 -16.48 -24.14
CA SER A 65 12.01 -16.80 -25.44
C SER A 65 10.53 -17.22 -25.39
N LYS A 66 9.95 -17.39 -24.20
CA LYS A 66 8.55 -17.83 -23.97
C LYS A 66 7.70 -16.85 -23.13
N CYS A 67 8.03 -15.56 -23.14
CA CYS A 67 7.16 -14.52 -22.56
C CYS A 67 6.02 -14.13 -23.51
#